data_AF-X6LLR0-F1
#
_entry.id   AF-X6LLR0-F1
#
_cell.length_a   1.000
_cell.length_b   1.000
_cell.length_c   1.000
_cell.angle_alpha   90.00
_cell.angle_beta   90.00
_cell.angle_gamma   90.00
#
_symmetry.space_group_name_H-M   'P 1'
#
loop_
_entity.id
_entity.type
_entity.pdbx_description
1 polymer ?
#
loop_
_entity_poly.entity_id
_entity_poly.type
_entity_poly.pdbx_seq_one_letter_code
_entity_poly.pdbx_strand_id
1 'polypeptide(L)'
;MHSTLKLGLKLADMLKLDPVKIKRAIELMKCDLVTEMVGEFPELQGIMGYYYSLNDSEDEGVAIAIRDHYKPLGPNDSTPNSPTAAAVALSDKLDTLNQMFSINIKPTGSKDPFALRRAANGIIRIIKENNLMINLAQDLAKLGIREDVINFILERDAIN
;
A
#
# COMPACT_ATOMS: atom_id res chain seq x y z
N MET A 1 -5.05 -8.85 6.93
CA MET A 1 -6.14 -8.60 5.95
C MET A 1 -7.29 -7.79 6.55
N HIS A 2 -7.84 -8.12 7.73
CA HIS A 2 -8.97 -7.37 8.31
C HIS A 2 -8.64 -5.88 8.59
N SER A 3 -7.43 -5.58 9.06
CA SER A 3 -6.96 -4.21 9.30
C SER A 3 -6.75 -3.42 8.00
N THR A 4 -6.13 -4.04 7.00
CA THR A 4 -5.89 -3.44 5.66
C THR A 4 -7.20 -3.05 4.99
N LEU A 5 -8.20 -3.93 5.00
CA LEU A 5 -9.51 -3.65 4.44
C LEU A 5 -10.19 -2.47 5.14
N LYS A 6 -10.12 -2.41 6.48
CA LYS A 6 -10.66 -1.28 7.23
C LYS A 6 -10.00 0.05 6.84
N LEU A 7 -8.68 0.07 6.65
CA LEU A 7 -7.95 1.25 6.18
C LEU A 7 -8.35 1.63 4.76
N GLY A 8 -8.44 0.66 3.86
CA GLY A 8 -8.87 0.87 2.48
C GLY A 8 -10.25 1.48 2.37
N LEU A 9 -11.23 0.99 3.14
CA LEU A 9 -12.59 1.55 3.13
C LEU A 9 -12.64 2.99 3.67
N LYS A 10 -11.84 3.32 4.69
CA LYS A 10 -11.73 4.71 5.16
C LYS A 10 -11.07 5.63 4.12
N LEU A 11 -10.02 5.15 3.45
CA LEU A 11 -9.38 5.88 2.35
C LEU A 11 -10.35 6.08 1.18
N ALA A 12 -11.17 5.07 0.87
CA ALA A 12 -12.18 5.16 -0.18
C ALA A 12 -13.20 6.26 0.11
N ASP A 13 -13.71 6.37 1.34
CA ASP A 13 -14.62 7.45 1.72
C ASP A 13 -13.95 8.84 1.67
N MET A 14 -12.73 8.94 2.19
CA MET A 14 -11.98 10.20 2.20
C MET A 14 -11.64 10.69 0.78
N LEU A 15 -11.27 9.78 -0.11
CA LEU A 15 -10.86 10.08 -1.49
C LEU A 15 -12.01 9.98 -2.50
N LYS A 16 -13.24 9.70 -2.05
CA LYS A 16 -14.45 9.53 -2.90
C LYS A 16 -14.27 8.47 -4.00
N LEU A 17 -13.68 7.34 -3.63
CA LEU A 17 -13.47 6.18 -4.50
C LEU A 17 -14.57 5.14 -4.30
N ASP A 18 -14.73 4.24 -5.28
CA ASP A 18 -15.66 3.12 -5.19
C ASP A 18 -15.20 2.10 -4.11
N PRO A 19 -15.94 1.96 -2.99
CA PRO A 19 -15.56 1.04 -1.92
C PRO A 19 -15.65 -0.43 -2.34
N VAL A 20 -16.46 -0.77 -3.36
CA VAL A 20 -16.60 -2.14 -3.87
C VAL A 20 -15.31 -2.56 -4.55
N LYS A 21 -14.75 -1.72 -5.43
CA LYS A 21 -13.47 -1.98 -6.10
C LYS A 21 -12.33 -2.06 -5.10
N ILE A 22 -12.28 -1.16 -4.12
CA ILE A 22 -11.25 -1.17 -3.07
C ILE A 22 -11.31 -2.45 -2.25
N LYS A 23 -12.51 -2.85 -1.80
CA LYS A 23 -12.70 -4.09 -1.06
C LYS A 23 -12.24 -5.29 -1.86
N ARG A 24 -12.70 -5.41 -3.11
CA ARG A 24 -12.37 -6.55 -3.97
C ARG A 24 -10.88 -6.63 -4.25
N ALA A 25 -10.23 -5.50 -4.54
CA ALA A 25 -8.79 -5.45 -4.71
C ALA A 25 -8.03 -5.89 -3.47
N ILE A 26 -8.40 -5.43 -2.26
CA ILE A 26 -7.72 -5.82 -1.02
C ILE A 26 -7.91 -7.30 -0.69
N GLU A 27 -9.08 -7.87 -0.99
CA GLU A 27 -9.33 -9.31 -0.79
C GLU A 27 -8.43 -10.18 -1.68
N LEU A 28 -8.09 -9.69 -2.88
CA LEU A 28 -7.35 -10.45 -3.89
C LEU A 28 -5.88 -10.03 -4.05
N MET A 29 -5.44 -8.89 -3.51
CA MET A 29 -4.14 -8.27 -3.86
C MET A 29 -2.91 -9.17 -3.66
N LYS A 30 -3.02 -10.20 -2.81
CA LYS A 30 -1.93 -11.14 -2.49
C LYS A 30 -2.26 -12.59 -2.88
N CYS A 31 -3.23 -12.79 -3.78
CA CYS A 31 -3.70 -14.12 -4.18
C CYS A 31 -2.63 -14.94 -4.92
N ASP A 32 -1.67 -14.30 -5.56
CA ASP A 32 -0.60 -14.96 -6.29
C ASP A 32 0.52 -15.50 -5.39
N LEU A 33 0.64 -15.00 -4.15
CA LEU A 33 1.66 -15.45 -3.19
C LEU A 33 1.50 -16.91 -2.77
N VAL A 34 0.32 -17.51 -2.97
CA VAL A 34 0.09 -18.93 -2.68
C VAL A 34 0.35 -19.84 -3.88
N THR A 35 0.79 -19.29 -5.00
CA THR A 35 1.13 -20.06 -6.20
C THR A 35 2.61 -20.41 -6.23
N GLU A 36 2.95 -21.58 -6.78
CA GLU A 36 4.34 -22.01 -6.94
C GLU A 36 5.13 -21.03 -7.83
N MET A 37 4.45 -20.35 -8.75
CA MET A 37 5.07 -19.41 -9.68
C MET A 37 5.79 -18.25 -8.98
N VAL A 38 5.19 -17.65 -7.95
CA VAL A 38 5.86 -16.56 -7.19
C VAL A 38 6.96 -17.12 -6.27
N GLY A 39 6.83 -18.39 -5.84
CA GLY A 39 7.90 -19.07 -5.10
C GLY A 39 9.16 -19.27 -5.93
N GLU A 40 9.02 -19.62 -7.21
CA GLU A 40 10.13 -19.77 -8.15
C GLU A 40 10.63 -18.43 -8.72
N PHE A 41 9.71 -17.49 -8.98
CA PHE A 41 10.00 -16.20 -9.61
C PHE A 41 9.41 -15.04 -8.79
N PRO A 42 10.11 -14.58 -7.73
CA PRO A 42 9.64 -13.50 -6.87
C PRO A 42 9.34 -12.18 -7.60
N GLU A 43 10.00 -11.93 -8.74
CA GLU A 43 9.77 -10.77 -9.60
C GLU A 43 8.37 -10.75 -10.25
N LEU A 44 7.67 -11.89 -10.26
CA LEU A 44 6.31 -11.99 -10.80
C LEU A 44 5.22 -11.68 -9.77
N GLN A 45 5.60 -11.36 -8.53
CA GLN A 45 4.69 -10.90 -7.49
C GLN A 45 3.87 -9.68 -7.95
N GLY A 46 2.56 -9.72 -7.73
CA GLY A 46 1.57 -8.77 -8.25
C GLY A 46 1.23 -8.97 -9.73
N ILE A 47 2.21 -9.29 -10.57
CA ILE A 47 2.02 -9.51 -12.02
C ILE A 47 1.14 -10.73 -12.25
N MET A 48 1.39 -11.83 -11.54
CA MET A 48 0.54 -13.02 -11.69
C MET A 48 -0.84 -12.80 -11.11
N GLY A 49 -0.96 -12.10 -9.99
CA GLY A 49 -2.26 -11.75 -9.41
C GLY A 49 -3.15 -10.98 -10.40
N TYR A 50 -2.55 -10.08 -11.19
CA TYR A 50 -3.24 -9.39 -12.29
C TYR A 50 -3.76 -10.34 -13.36
N TYR A 51 -2.92 -11.23 -13.89
CA TYR A 51 -3.33 -12.16 -14.94
C TYR A 51 -4.37 -13.16 -14.46
N TYR A 52 -4.24 -13.67 -13.24
CA TYR A 52 -5.25 -14.55 -12.64
C TYR A 52 -6.59 -13.83 -12.48
N SER A 53 -6.57 -12.58 -12.00
CA SER A 53 -7.80 -11.80 -11.81
C SER A 53 -8.50 -11.50 -13.14
N LEU A 54 -7.75 -11.17 -14.20
CA LEU A 54 -8.34 -10.98 -15.53
C LEU A 54 -8.91 -12.28 -16.10
N ASN A 55 -8.22 -13.40 -15.92
CA ASN A 55 -8.72 -14.71 -16.33
C ASN A 55 -10.03 -15.06 -15.61
N ASP A 56 -10.16 -14.68 -14.34
CA ASP A 56 -11.36 -14.87 -13.52
C ASP A 56 -12.44 -13.81 -13.77
N SER A 57 -12.28 -12.98 -14.81
CA SER A 57 -13.22 -11.94 -15.22
C SER A 57 -13.46 -10.85 -14.15
N GLU A 58 -12.47 -10.57 -13.31
CA GLU A 58 -12.50 -9.42 -12.41
C GLU A 58 -12.48 -8.10 -13.18
N ASP A 59 -12.97 -7.03 -12.53
CA ASP A 59 -12.87 -5.66 -13.06
C ASP A 59 -11.41 -5.28 -13.32
N GLU A 60 -11.13 -4.65 -14.47
CA GLU A 60 -9.77 -4.28 -14.86
C GLU A 60 -9.11 -3.34 -13.83
N GLY A 61 -9.87 -2.43 -13.22
CA GLY A 61 -9.37 -1.54 -12.18
C GLY A 61 -8.99 -2.28 -10.90
N VAL A 62 -9.67 -3.38 -10.59
CA VAL A 62 -9.31 -4.30 -9.50
C VAL A 62 -8.02 -5.03 -9.84
N ALA A 63 -7.92 -5.62 -11.04
CA ALA A 63 -6.72 -6.31 -11.47
C ALA A 63 -5.49 -5.38 -11.48
N ILE A 64 -5.62 -4.15 -11.98
CA ILE A 64 -4.55 -3.14 -11.94
C ILE A 64 -4.12 -2.83 -10.50
N ALA A 65 -5.07 -2.70 -9.58
CA ALA A 65 -4.75 -2.47 -8.18
C ALA A 65 -4.00 -3.65 -7.55
N ILE A 66 -4.35 -4.89 -7.90
CA ILE A 66 -3.63 -6.10 -7.48
C ILE A 66 -2.19 -6.06 -7.97
N ARG A 67 -1.94 -5.67 -9.23
CA ARG A 67 -0.58 -5.52 -9.76
C ARG A 67 0.21 -4.45 -9.03
N ASP A 68 -0.37 -3.26 -8.92
CA ASP A 68 0.37 -2.05 -8.63
C ASP A 68 0.42 -1.71 -7.13
N HIS A 69 -0.30 -2.42 -6.24
CA HIS A 69 -0.29 -2.09 -4.81
C HIS A 69 1.08 -2.19 -4.13
N TYR A 70 2.01 -2.99 -4.68
CA TYR A 70 3.39 -3.05 -4.20
C TYR A 70 4.18 -1.78 -4.49
N LYS A 71 3.79 -1.01 -5.50
CA LYS A 71 4.51 0.18 -5.95
C LYS A 71 4.36 1.36 -4.99
N PRO A 72 5.35 2.25 -4.90
CA PRO A 72 6.71 2.07 -5.43
C PRO A 72 7.51 1.11 -4.53
N LEU A 73 8.35 0.26 -5.13
CA LEU A 73 9.28 -0.63 -4.43
C LEU A 73 10.59 0.07 -4.03
N GLY A 74 10.94 1.15 -4.73
CA GLY A 74 12.17 1.90 -4.53
C GLY A 74 12.12 3.30 -5.14
N PRO A 75 13.23 4.07 -5.05
CA PRO A 75 13.26 5.47 -5.51
C PRO A 75 13.05 5.63 -7.02
N ASN A 76 13.49 4.64 -7.82
CA ASN A 76 13.38 4.67 -9.28
C ASN A 76 12.11 3.99 -9.80
N ASP A 77 11.28 3.44 -8.92
CA ASP A 77 10.03 2.81 -9.31
C ASP A 77 8.91 3.85 -9.42
N SER A 78 7.98 3.62 -10.34
CA SER A 78 6.77 4.40 -10.52
C SER A 78 5.82 4.30 -9.32
N THR A 79 5.03 5.32 -9.06
CA THR A 79 3.85 5.20 -8.19
C THR A 79 2.67 4.59 -8.96
N PRO A 80 1.65 4.02 -8.28
CA PRO A 80 0.43 3.61 -8.94
C PRO A 80 -0.26 4.81 -9.59
N ASN A 81 -0.73 4.65 -10.83
CA ASN A 81 -1.38 5.72 -11.60
C ASN A 81 -2.93 5.69 -11.51
N SER A 82 -3.49 4.60 -10.99
CA SER A 82 -4.94 4.45 -10.80
C SER A 82 -5.32 4.88 -9.37
N PRO A 83 -6.39 5.68 -9.17
CA PRO A 83 -6.85 6.05 -7.84
C PRO A 83 -7.13 4.85 -6.93
N THR A 84 -7.73 3.78 -7.47
CA THR A 84 -7.96 2.52 -6.74
C THR A 84 -6.65 1.88 -6.33
N ALA A 85 -5.69 1.79 -7.25
CA ALA A 85 -4.39 1.20 -6.97
C ALA A 85 -3.60 2.02 -5.94
N ALA A 86 -3.64 3.35 -6.02
CA ALA A 86 -3.00 4.25 -5.06
C ALA A 86 -3.57 4.07 -3.65
N ALA A 87 -4.90 4.00 -3.52
CA ALA A 87 -5.54 3.77 -2.22
C ALA A 87 -5.23 2.38 -1.65
N VAL A 88 -5.19 1.34 -2.47
CA VAL A 88 -4.82 -0.02 -2.02
C VAL A 88 -3.34 -0.08 -1.61
N ALA A 89 -2.44 0.55 -2.39
CA ALA A 89 -1.02 0.65 -2.07
C ALA A 89 -0.79 1.40 -0.74
N LEU A 90 -1.48 2.52 -0.53
CA LEU A 90 -1.43 3.26 0.74
C LEU A 90 -1.92 2.41 1.90
N SER A 91 -3.05 1.70 1.71
CA SER A 91 -3.63 0.83 2.74
C SER A 91 -2.63 -0.23 3.18
N ASP A 92 -2.00 -0.94 2.24
CA ASP A 92 -1.08 -2.03 2.55
C ASP A 92 0.21 -1.51 3.23
N LYS A 93 0.79 -0.40 2.74
CA LYS A 93 2.00 0.18 3.32
C LYS A 93 1.76 0.77 4.72
N LEU A 94 0.65 1.48 4.91
CA LEU A 94 0.28 2.04 6.21
C LEU A 94 -0.01 0.93 7.22
N ASP A 95 -0.76 -0.10 6.83
CA ASP A 95 -1.05 -1.26 7.66
C ASP A 95 0.23 -2.00 8.06
N THR A 96 1.15 -2.20 7.12
CA THR A 96 2.46 -2.80 7.37
C THR A 96 3.25 -2.02 8.42
N LEU A 97 3.37 -0.69 8.25
CA LEU A 97 4.07 0.15 9.23
C LEU A 97 3.40 0.07 10.61
N ASN A 98 2.07 0.16 10.65
CA ASN A 98 1.29 0.15 11.88
C ASN A 98 1.45 -1.17 12.64
N GLN A 99 1.40 -2.29 11.93
CA GLN A 99 1.61 -3.63 12.51
C GLN A 99 3.03 -3.81 13.02
N MET A 100 4.05 -3.48 12.22
CA MET A 100 5.45 -3.66 12.63
C MET A 100 5.80 -2.81 13.84
N PHE A 101 5.35 -1.56 13.89
CA PHE A 101 5.59 -0.68 15.03
C PHE A 101 4.83 -1.15 16.27
N SER A 102 3.64 -1.76 16.12
CA SER A 102 2.87 -2.30 17.25
C SER A 102 3.58 -3.43 17.99
N ILE A 103 4.46 -4.17 17.30
CA ILE A 103 5.29 -5.23 17.88
C ILE A 103 6.74 -4.78 18.09
N ASN A 104 6.99 -3.48 18.16
CA ASN A 104 8.31 -2.87 18.37
C ASN A 104 9.37 -3.21 17.30
N ILE A 105 8.95 -3.62 16.10
CA ILE A 105 9.83 -3.74 14.94
C ILE A 105 9.93 -2.37 14.27
N LYS A 106 11.04 -1.68 14.53
CA LYS A 106 11.34 -0.34 13.99
C LYS A 106 12.71 -0.38 13.29
N PRO A 107 12.91 0.38 12.21
CA PRO A 107 14.23 0.47 11.58
C PRO A 107 15.26 1.02 12.56
N THR A 108 16.42 0.38 12.62
CA THR A 108 17.55 0.86 13.43
C THR A 108 18.63 1.41 12.51
N GLY A 109 19.56 2.23 13.04
CA GLY A 109 20.57 2.99 12.29
C GLY A 109 20.92 2.43 10.90
N SER A 110 21.55 1.26 10.84
CA SER A 110 21.94 0.60 9.59
C SER A 110 20.99 -0.50 9.08
N LYS A 111 20.01 -0.96 9.87
CA LYS A 111 19.18 -2.13 9.53
C LYS A 111 17.72 -1.77 9.32
N ASP A 112 17.19 -2.21 8.18
CA ASP A 112 15.77 -2.15 7.84
C ASP A 112 15.34 -3.44 7.12
N PRO A 113 15.28 -4.58 7.84
CA PRO A 113 15.05 -5.89 7.24
C PRO A 113 13.68 -6.02 6.57
N PHE A 114 12.69 -5.24 7.02
CA PHE A 114 11.33 -5.24 6.49
C PHE A 114 11.04 -4.05 5.57
N ALA A 115 12.07 -3.31 5.17
CA ALA A 115 11.95 -2.19 4.23
C ALA A 115 10.97 -1.07 4.66
N LEU A 116 10.82 -0.83 5.96
CA LEU A 116 9.85 0.13 6.51
C LEU A 116 10.19 1.57 6.11
N ARG A 117 11.47 1.92 5.93
CA ARG A 117 11.87 3.23 5.37
C ARG A 117 11.39 3.38 3.95
N ARG A 118 11.52 2.31 3.13
CA ARG A 118 11.03 2.32 1.75
C ARG A 118 9.52 2.41 1.71
N ALA A 119 8.81 1.72 2.60
CA ALA A 119 7.35 1.81 2.71
C ALA A 119 6.88 3.25 3.06
N ALA A 120 7.52 3.90 4.04
CA ALA A 120 7.20 5.28 4.42
C ALA A 120 7.47 6.28 3.28
N ASN A 121 8.62 6.18 2.61
CA ASN A 121 8.91 7.01 1.44
C ASN A 121 7.93 6.73 0.30
N GLY A 122 7.51 5.48 0.12
CA GLY A 122 6.48 5.12 -0.85
C GLY A 122 5.14 5.77 -0.56
N ILE A 123 4.71 5.83 0.71
CA ILE A 123 3.48 6.54 1.12
C ILE A 123 3.54 8.02 0.73
N ILE A 124 4.65 8.70 1.07
CA ILE A 124 4.85 10.12 0.75
C ILE A 124 4.77 10.35 -0.77
N ARG A 125 5.49 9.51 -1.53
CA ARG A 125 5.50 9.58 -3.00
C ARG A 125 4.11 9.34 -3.59
N ILE A 126 3.39 8.33 -3.14
CA ILE A 126 2.02 8.06 -3.64
C ILE A 126 1.14 9.29 -3.41
N ILE A 127 1.18 9.89 -2.22
CA ILE A 127 0.37 11.07 -1.90
C ILE A 127 0.75 12.27 -2.78
N LYS A 128 2.04 12.60 -2.87
CA LYS A 128 2.54 13.76 -3.64
C LYS A 128 2.35 13.58 -5.14
N GLU A 129 2.79 12.46 -5.71
CA GLU A 129 2.77 12.23 -7.17
C GLU A 129 1.34 12.04 -7.72
N ASN A 130 0.42 11.50 -6.91
CA ASN A 130 -1.00 11.41 -7.29
C ASN A 130 -1.83 12.64 -6.88
N ASN A 131 -1.22 13.69 -6.33
CA ASN A 131 -1.89 14.90 -5.84
C ASN A 131 -3.06 14.60 -4.90
N LEU A 132 -2.90 13.61 -4.01
CA LEU A 132 -3.94 13.23 -3.07
C LEU A 132 -4.06 14.30 -1.99
N MET A 133 -5.29 14.76 -1.76
CA MET A 133 -5.62 15.74 -0.72
C MET A 133 -5.63 15.07 0.67
N ILE A 134 -4.45 14.63 1.13
CA ILE A 134 -4.23 13.96 2.42
C ILE A 134 -3.22 14.77 3.23
N ASN A 135 -3.65 15.28 4.38
CA ASN A 135 -2.75 15.84 5.38
C ASN A 135 -2.12 14.69 6.19
N LEU A 136 -0.80 14.52 6.08
CA LEU A 136 -0.07 13.41 6.72
C LEU A 136 -0.29 13.32 8.24
N ALA A 137 -0.39 14.45 8.95
CA ALA A 137 -0.61 14.44 10.39
C ALA A 137 -2.08 14.16 10.75
N GLN A 138 -2.98 14.98 10.22
CA GLN A 138 -4.39 14.97 10.64
C GLN A 138 -5.14 13.77 10.08
N ASP A 139 -4.96 13.46 8.79
CA ASP A 139 -5.78 12.44 8.14
C ASP A 139 -5.28 11.04 8.46
N LEU A 140 -3.97 10.82 8.59
CA LEU A 140 -3.46 9.52 9.06
C LEU A 140 -3.91 9.22 10.51
N ALA A 141 -4.00 10.24 11.37
CA ALA A 141 -4.57 10.07 12.70
C ALA A 141 -6.05 9.65 12.65
N LYS A 142 -6.88 10.26 11.78
CA LYS A 142 -8.28 9.84 11.55
C LYS A 142 -8.39 8.42 10.99
N LEU A 143 -7.44 8.00 10.16
CA LEU A 143 -7.35 6.62 9.68
C LEU A 143 -7.06 5.62 10.81
N GLY A 144 -6.52 6.09 11.94
CA GLY A 144 -6.17 5.26 13.10
C GLY A 144 -4.73 4.76 13.03
N ILE A 145 -3.86 5.47 12.31
CA ILE A 145 -2.42 5.20 12.28
C ILE A 145 -1.81 5.68 13.59
N ARG A 146 -0.92 4.87 14.18
CA ARG A 146 -0.25 5.20 15.43
C ARG A 146 0.59 6.47 15.30
N GLU A 147 0.65 7.25 16.38
CA GLU A 147 1.41 8.50 16.43
C GLU A 147 2.90 8.29 16.13
N ASP A 148 3.50 7.19 16.62
CA ASP A 148 4.91 6.88 16.34
C ASP A 148 5.17 6.53 14.86
N VAL A 149 4.17 6.01 14.15
CA VAL A 149 4.24 5.80 12.68
C VAL A 149 4.04 7.12 11.93
N ILE A 150 3.11 7.97 12.36
CA ILE A 150 2.89 9.28 11.76
C ILE A 150 4.16 10.12 11.84
N ASN A 151 4.77 10.22 13.03
CA ASN A 151 6.02 10.95 13.23
C ASN A 151 7.15 10.39 12.35
N PHE A 152 7.25 9.05 12.26
CA PHE A 152 8.21 8.39 11.38
C PHE A 152 8.02 8.76 9.90
N ILE A 153 6.79 8.92 9.42
CA ILE A 153 6.53 9.39 8.05
C ILE A 153 6.86 10.88 7.91
N LEU A 154 6.45 11.73 8.86
CA LEU A 154 6.68 13.18 8.82
C LEU A 154 8.16 13.56 8.82
N GLU A 155 8.97 12.89 9.65
CA GLU A 155 10.43 13.08 9.67
C GLU A 155 11.07 12.87 8.29
N ARG A 156 10.51 11.96 7.48
CA ARG A 156 11.00 11.67 6.12
C ARG A 156 10.47 12.66 5.11
N ASP A 157 9.24 13.12 5.26
CA ASP A 157 8.67 14.14 4.39
C ASP A 157 9.46 15.46 4.47
N ALA A 158 9.97 15.81 5.65
CA ALA A 158 10.79 17.01 5.86
C ALA A 158 12.15 17.00 5.15
N ILE A 159 12.62 15.83 4.69
CA ILE A 159 13.95 15.64 4.08
C ILE A 159 13.84 15.44 2.55
N ASN A 160 12.62 15.29 2.00
CA ASN A 160 12.35 15.07 0.58
C ASN A 160 11.62 16.26 -0.06
#